data_AF-A0A1T5ATB2-F1
#
_entry.id   AF-A0A1T5ATB2-F1
#
_cell.length_a   1.000
_cell.length_b   1.000
_cell.length_c   1.000
_cell.angle_alpha   90.00
_cell.angle_beta   90.00
_cell.angle_gamma   90.00
#
_symmetry.space_group_name_H-M   'P 1'
#
loop_
_entity.id
_entity.type
_entity.pdbx_description
1 polymer ?
#
loop_
_entity_poly.entity_id
_entity_poly.type
_entity_poly.pdbx_seq_one_letter_code
_entity_poly.pdbx_strand_id
1 'polypeptide(L)'
;MNEIDYKAIYKSDLYKKLILRLLSLTAAILLVFTSTSYAQMPSPTTEFYHADYAGLLSEDTKTFIRSVNLNYEALEEKPQVVVATVPDMGGLDIETYAVELFEKWKIGDAKLDNGVLIVLALEERKIRIEVGYGLEGAITDGTVGQILDRATPFLSEGDYNKGILQIFYDVTDRVNLEYGYDSEKIYTNIVERPIAEPMSDDDDSSFLSTGIILFILFLIIVGNGGGRGGRRKSYRNSSPFGGGGFGGFPGGFGGGGSGGGFGGGSFGGGGSSGGGGGSRGF
;
A
#
# COMPACT_ATOMS: atom_id res chain seq x y z
N MET A 1 54.57 -41.91 35.97
CA MET A 1 53.34 -41.32 35.39
C MET A 1 53.00 -42.15 34.17
N ASN A 2 51.96 -42.99 34.24
CA ASN A 2 51.67 -43.96 33.19
C ASN A 2 51.12 -43.25 31.94
N GLU A 3 51.42 -43.80 30.76
CA GLU A 3 51.00 -43.27 29.45
C GLU A 3 49.47 -43.02 29.36
N ILE A 4 48.70 -43.73 30.20
CA ILE A 4 47.25 -43.61 30.35
C ILE A 4 46.83 -42.27 30.96
N ASP A 5 47.56 -41.75 31.97
CA ASP A 5 47.25 -40.47 32.62
C ASP A 5 47.52 -39.28 31.69
N TYR A 6 48.59 -39.36 30.89
CA TYR A 6 48.96 -38.30 29.97
C TYR A 6 47.91 -38.14 28.85
N LYS A 7 47.41 -39.26 28.31
CA LYS A 7 46.33 -39.27 27.31
C LYS A 7 45.01 -38.73 27.87
N ALA A 8 44.69 -38.98 29.15
CA ALA A 8 43.48 -38.48 29.80
C ALA A 8 43.50 -36.96 30.02
N ILE A 9 44.62 -36.43 30.52
CA ILE A 9 44.81 -34.98 30.73
C ILE A 9 44.77 -34.24 29.39
N TYR A 10 45.48 -34.74 28.38
CA TYR A 10 45.52 -34.12 27.05
C TYR A 10 44.15 -34.10 26.37
N LYS A 11 43.35 -35.15 26.54
CA LYS A 11 41.95 -35.19 26.08
C LYS A 11 41.12 -34.11 26.78
N SER A 12 41.26 -33.96 28.10
CA SER A 12 40.47 -32.99 28.88
C SER A 12 40.71 -31.53 28.46
N ASP A 13 41.97 -31.17 28.17
CA ASP A 13 42.32 -29.83 27.68
C ASP A 13 41.87 -29.62 26.23
N LEU A 14 41.89 -30.67 25.41
CA LEU A 14 41.39 -30.61 24.04
C LEU A 14 39.87 -30.38 24.01
N TYR A 15 39.11 -31.07 24.88
CA TYR A 15 37.66 -30.88 25.00
C TYR A 15 37.30 -29.48 25.51
N LYS A 16 38.02 -28.94 26.50
CA LYS A 16 37.79 -27.57 26.99
C LYS A 16 38.03 -26.52 25.90
N LYS A 17 39.12 -26.64 25.13
CA LYS A 17 39.41 -25.74 24.00
C LYS A 17 38.37 -25.86 22.89
N LEU A 18 37.87 -27.06 22.62
CA LEU A 18 36.82 -27.29 21.62
C LEU A 18 35.47 -26.68 22.06
N ILE A 19 35.10 -26.86 23.34
CA ILE A 19 33.88 -26.26 23.92
C ILE A 19 33.95 -24.74 23.88
N LEU A 20 35.09 -24.14 24.26
CA LEU A 20 35.27 -22.69 24.20
C LEU A 20 35.19 -22.14 22.78
N ARG A 21 35.76 -22.85 21.79
CA ARG A 21 35.64 -22.48 20.38
C ARG A 21 34.20 -22.57 19.89
N LEU A 22 33.49 -23.64 20.23
CA LEU A 22 32.07 -23.79 19.89
C LEU A 22 31.20 -22.70 20.52
N LEU A 23 31.42 -22.37 21.80
CA LEU A 23 30.75 -21.28 22.50
C LEU A 23 31.01 -19.92 21.84
N SER A 24 32.26 -19.64 21.48
CA SER A 24 32.61 -18.40 20.76
C SER A 24 31.98 -18.32 19.37
N LEU A 25 31.89 -19.46 18.66
CA LEU A 25 31.27 -19.54 17.35
C LEU A 25 29.76 -19.33 17.45
N THR A 26 29.10 -19.93 18.44
CA THR A 26 27.66 -19.72 18.69
C THR A 26 27.36 -18.28 19.09
N ALA A 27 28.20 -17.63 19.90
CA ALA A 27 28.03 -16.24 20.28
C ALA A 27 28.22 -15.29 19.08
N ALA A 28 29.21 -15.58 18.22
CA ALA A 28 29.42 -14.82 16.98
C ALA A 28 28.26 -14.99 15.99
N ILE A 29 27.69 -16.20 15.89
CA ILE A 29 26.51 -16.45 15.06
C ILE A 29 25.28 -15.71 15.63
N LEU A 30 25.09 -15.69 16.95
CA LEU A 30 23.99 -14.96 17.59
C LEU A 30 24.06 -13.44 17.34
N LEU A 31 25.27 -12.88 17.27
CA LEU A 31 25.51 -11.47 16.97
C LEU A 31 25.22 -11.08 15.50
N VAL A 32 25.28 -12.03 14.57
CA VAL A 32 24.97 -11.80 13.15
C VAL A 32 23.46 -11.85 12.88
N PHE A 33 22.68 -12.45 13.79
CA PHE A 33 21.21 -12.52 13.72
C PHE A 33 20.48 -11.33 14.35
N THR A 34 21.17 -10.23 14.65
CA THR A 34 20.47 -8.95 14.86
C THR A 34 19.98 -8.45 13.51
N SER A 35 18.89 -9.02 13.03
CA SER A 35 18.11 -8.48 11.93
C SER A 35 17.77 -7.04 12.28
N THR A 36 18.36 -6.09 11.56
CA THR A 36 17.80 -4.75 11.43
C THR A 36 16.45 -4.91 10.76
N SER A 37 15.40 -5.15 11.56
CA SER A 37 14.04 -4.90 11.13
C SER A 37 13.98 -3.41 10.87
N TYR A 38 14.08 -3.02 9.60
CA TYR A 38 13.53 -1.74 9.19
C TYR A 38 12.04 -1.81 9.53
N ALA A 39 11.56 -0.88 10.34
CA ALA A 39 10.13 -0.77 10.61
C ALA A 39 9.44 -0.64 9.25
N GLN A 40 8.67 -1.66 8.87
CA GLN A 40 7.98 -1.65 7.60
C GLN A 40 6.91 -0.56 7.70
N MET A 41 6.98 0.43 6.80
CA MET A 41 5.99 1.50 6.75
C MET A 41 4.57 0.93 6.80
N PRO A 42 3.64 1.54 7.54
CA PRO A 42 2.30 1.03 7.66
C PRO A 42 1.60 0.96 6.29
N SER A 43 0.72 -0.02 6.14
CA SER A 43 -0.25 -0.06 5.04
C SER A 43 -1.48 0.73 5.47
N PRO A 44 -2.18 1.42 4.56
CA PRO A 44 -3.35 2.20 4.91
C PRO A 44 -4.39 1.32 5.61
N THR A 45 -5.05 1.87 6.64
CA THR A 45 -6.12 1.21 7.37
C THR A 45 -7.40 1.17 6.52
N THR A 46 -8.39 0.36 6.93
CA THR A 46 -9.76 0.45 6.38
C THR A 46 -10.38 1.83 6.63
N GLU A 47 -9.90 2.54 7.66
CA GLU A 47 -10.23 3.93 8.00
C GLU A 47 -9.21 4.90 7.40
N PHE A 48 -9.08 4.89 6.07
CA PHE A 48 -8.03 5.55 5.28
C PHE A 48 -7.65 6.98 5.70
N TYR A 49 -8.61 7.79 6.19
CA TYR A 49 -8.37 9.19 6.55
C TYR A 49 -7.66 9.40 7.89
N HIS A 50 -7.72 8.43 8.79
CA HIS A 50 -7.02 8.49 10.07
C HIS A 50 -6.38 7.13 10.40
N ALA A 51 -5.06 7.13 10.52
CA ALA A 51 -4.29 5.95 10.83
C ALA A 51 -3.49 6.19 12.12
N ASP A 52 -4.08 5.80 13.25
CA ASP A 52 -3.56 6.10 14.58
C ASP A 52 -2.78 4.92 15.17
N TYR A 53 -1.56 4.66 14.69
CA TYR A 53 -0.74 3.54 15.17
C TYR A 53 -0.08 3.83 16.52
N ALA A 54 0.05 5.11 16.89
CA ALA A 54 0.61 5.52 18.19
C ALA A 54 -0.46 5.72 19.28
N GLY A 55 -1.76 5.59 18.95
CA GLY A 55 -2.85 5.72 19.92
C GLY A 55 -3.00 7.12 20.51
N LEU A 56 -2.77 8.15 19.69
CA LEU A 56 -2.77 9.56 20.09
C LEU A 56 -4.09 10.27 19.86
N LEU A 57 -5.00 9.68 19.07
CA LEU A 57 -6.26 10.31 18.68
C LEU A 57 -7.43 9.79 19.52
N SER A 58 -8.24 10.72 20.00
CA SER A 58 -9.57 10.44 20.58
C SER A 58 -10.56 9.98 19.50
N GLU A 59 -11.59 9.23 19.91
CA GLU A 59 -12.65 8.79 18.99
C GLU A 59 -13.42 9.95 18.36
N ASP A 60 -13.62 11.04 19.11
CA ASP A 60 -14.25 12.27 18.57
C ASP A 60 -13.40 12.88 17.44
N THR A 61 -12.08 12.90 17.62
CA THR A 61 -11.15 13.43 16.61
C THR A 61 -11.11 12.54 15.37
N LYS A 62 -11.06 11.21 15.55
CA LYS A 62 -11.15 10.25 14.43
C LYS A 62 -12.45 10.40 13.65
N THR A 63 -13.57 10.51 14.36
CA THR A 63 -14.90 10.72 13.77
C THR A 63 -14.94 12.02 12.96
N PHE A 64 -14.38 13.10 13.52
CA PHE A 64 -14.32 14.40 12.85
C PHE A 64 -13.46 14.37 11.58
N ILE A 65 -12.26 13.79 11.64
CA ILE A 65 -11.37 13.64 10.47
C ILE A 65 -12.09 12.86 9.36
N ARG A 66 -12.75 11.77 9.75
CA ARG A 66 -13.52 10.94 8.83
C ARG A 66 -14.69 11.71 8.21
N SER A 67 -15.50 12.41 9.01
CA SER A 67 -16.68 13.12 8.48
C SER A 67 -16.29 14.21 7.49
N VAL A 68 -15.23 14.98 7.78
CA VAL A 68 -14.74 16.03 6.87
C VAL A 68 -14.32 15.46 5.52
N ASN A 69 -13.54 14.38 5.52
CA ASN A 69 -13.12 13.75 4.27
C ASN A 69 -14.30 13.13 3.51
N LEU A 70 -15.28 12.51 4.18
CA LEU A 70 -16.49 12.01 3.55
C LEU A 70 -17.31 13.13 2.88
N ASN A 71 -17.30 14.33 3.46
CA ASN A 71 -17.93 15.49 2.82
C ASN A 71 -17.16 15.94 1.58
N TYR A 72 -15.83 15.92 1.61
CA TYR A 72 -15.03 16.19 0.42
C TYR A 72 -15.29 15.21 -0.70
N GLU A 73 -15.47 13.92 -0.41
CA GLU A 73 -15.80 12.92 -1.44
C GLU A 73 -17.11 13.20 -2.19
N ALA A 74 -18.05 13.91 -1.54
CA ALA A 74 -19.31 14.31 -2.14
C ALA A 74 -19.20 15.53 -3.06
N LEU A 75 -18.04 16.18 -3.10
CA LEU A 75 -17.76 17.34 -3.96
C LEU A 75 -17.09 16.93 -5.26
N GLU A 76 -16.92 17.89 -6.17
CA GLU A 76 -16.38 17.62 -7.51
C GLU A 76 -14.88 17.29 -7.46
N GLU A 77 -14.11 18.07 -6.72
CA GLU A 77 -12.65 17.98 -6.67
C GLU A 77 -12.15 16.91 -5.70
N LYS A 78 -12.95 16.52 -4.70
CA LYS A 78 -12.65 15.43 -3.75
C LYS A 78 -11.26 15.50 -3.09
N PRO A 79 -10.85 16.67 -2.53
CA PRO A 79 -9.57 16.75 -1.84
C PRO A 79 -9.51 15.80 -0.65
N GLN A 80 -8.30 15.37 -0.30
CA GLN A 80 -8.08 14.40 0.76
C GLN A 80 -7.10 14.97 1.79
N VAL A 81 -7.49 14.96 3.06
CA VAL A 81 -6.62 15.38 4.18
C VAL A 81 -6.51 14.20 5.14
N VAL A 82 -5.37 13.52 5.12
CA VAL A 82 -5.13 12.27 5.85
C VAL A 82 -4.25 12.55 7.06
N VAL A 83 -4.56 11.92 8.19
CA VAL A 83 -3.77 11.97 9.42
C VAL A 83 -3.16 10.60 9.71
N ALA A 84 -1.86 10.56 9.94
CA ALA A 84 -1.14 9.36 10.38
C ALA A 84 -0.34 9.65 11.67
N THR A 85 -0.45 8.77 12.67
CA THR A 85 0.42 8.79 13.85
C THR A 85 1.18 7.48 13.91
N VAL A 86 2.49 7.56 14.12
CA VAL A 86 3.36 6.38 14.16
C VAL A 86 4.24 6.42 15.40
N PRO A 87 4.55 5.26 16.01
CA PRO A 87 5.48 5.20 17.13
C PRO A 87 6.84 5.78 16.75
N ASP A 88 7.41 5.35 15.63
CA ASP A 88 8.72 5.75 15.12
C ASP A 88 8.76 5.74 13.58
N MET A 89 9.83 6.28 13.00
CA MET A 89 10.05 6.33 11.54
C MET A 89 10.99 5.24 11.00
N GLY A 90 11.37 4.26 11.82
CA GLY A 90 12.25 3.17 11.40
C GLY A 90 13.66 3.62 10.98
N GLY A 91 14.12 4.78 11.47
CA GLY A 91 15.41 5.37 11.13
C GLY A 91 15.43 6.28 9.90
N LEU A 92 14.28 6.52 9.27
CA LEU A 92 14.13 7.54 8.22
C LEU A 92 14.02 8.95 8.82
N ASP A 93 14.38 9.97 8.04
CA ASP A 93 13.99 11.35 8.35
C ASP A 93 12.52 11.60 8.01
N ILE A 94 11.91 12.63 8.62
CA ILE A 94 10.46 12.86 8.53
C ILE A 94 10.06 13.33 7.12
N GLU A 95 10.96 13.98 6.40
CA GLU A 95 10.74 14.42 5.02
C GLU A 95 10.63 13.21 4.09
N THR A 96 11.62 12.32 4.11
CA THR A 96 11.60 11.06 3.33
C THR A 96 10.42 10.18 3.74
N TYR A 97 10.18 10.03 5.04
CA TYR A 97 9.09 9.20 5.55
C TYR A 97 7.73 9.68 5.04
N ALA A 98 7.46 10.99 5.11
CA ALA A 98 6.17 11.55 4.70
C ALA A 98 5.94 11.41 3.20
N VAL A 99 6.95 11.68 2.36
CA VAL A 99 6.85 11.52 0.90
C VAL A 99 6.58 10.06 0.53
N GLU A 100 7.36 9.12 1.08
CA GLU A 100 7.18 7.70 0.79
C GLU A 100 5.81 7.20 1.28
N LEU A 101 5.33 7.67 2.44
CA LEU A 101 4.01 7.32 2.94
C LEU A 101 2.90 7.89 2.04
N PHE A 102 3.03 9.14 1.62
CA PHE A 102 2.07 9.83 0.74
C PHE A 102 1.91 9.09 -0.59
N GLU A 103 3.02 8.77 -1.25
CA GLU A 103 3.03 8.03 -2.52
C GLU A 103 2.50 6.61 -2.35
N LYS A 104 2.94 5.91 -1.29
CA LYS A 104 2.50 4.54 -1.01
C LYS A 104 0.99 4.47 -0.77
N TRP A 105 0.44 5.46 -0.07
CA TRP A 105 -0.98 5.53 0.27
C TRP A 105 -1.81 6.19 -0.82
N LYS A 106 -1.19 6.75 -1.86
CA LYS A 106 -1.89 7.31 -3.02
C LYS A 106 -2.85 8.42 -2.61
N ILE A 107 -2.37 9.31 -1.75
CA ILE A 107 -3.20 10.37 -1.13
C ILE A 107 -3.51 11.45 -2.17
N GLY A 108 -4.79 11.81 -2.28
CA GLY A 108 -5.31 12.79 -3.23
C GLY A 108 -5.83 12.18 -4.53
N ASP A 109 -6.50 13.00 -5.33
CA ASP A 109 -6.91 12.59 -6.68
C ASP A 109 -5.71 12.54 -7.64
N ALA A 110 -5.70 11.55 -8.54
CA ALA A 110 -4.57 11.30 -9.44
C ALA A 110 -4.37 12.34 -10.55
N LYS A 111 -5.36 13.20 -10.78
CA LYS A 111 -5.29 14.29 -11.77
C LYS A 111 -5.16 15.64 -11.11
N LEU A 112 -5.77 15.81 -9.95
CA LEU A 112 -5.78 17.08 -9.23
C LEU A 112 -4.64 17.20 -8.23
N ASP A 113 -3.99 16.10 -7.82
CA ASP A 113 -2.90 16.08 -6.85
C ASP A 113 -3.25 16.85 -5.55
N ASN A 114 -4.51 16.76 -5.13
CA ASN A 114 -5.09 17.56 -4.05
C ASN A 114 -5.15 16.81 -2.71
N GLY A 115 -4.09 16.04 -2.45
CA GLY A 115 -3.89 15.33 -1.19
C GLY A 115 -3.07 16.16 -0.19
N VAL A 116 -3.33 15.98 1.10
CA VAL A 116 -2.49 16.46 2.20
C VAL A 116 -2.33 15.34 3.20
N LEU A 117 -1.10 15.09 3.65
CA LEU A 117 -0.78 14.16 4.73
C LEU A 117 -0.24 14.94 5.93
N ILE A 118 -0.86 14.73 7.09
CA ILE A 118 -0.35 15.16 8.39
C ILE A 118 0.21 13.92 9.08
N VAL A 119 1.52 13.86 9.28
CA VAL A 119 2.18 12.71 9.91
C VAL A 119 2.94 13.12 11.16
N LEU A 120 2.67 12.43 12.28
CA LEU A 120 3.41 12.59 13.54
C LEU A 120 4.13 11.31 13.89
N ALA A 121 5.44 11.43 14.14
CA ALA A 121 6.28 10.38 14.68
C ALA A 121 6.59 10.66 16.16
N LEU A 122 6.12 9.78 17.04
CA LEU A 122 6.06 10.02 18.48
C LEU A 122 7.45 9.98 19.13
N GLU A 123 8.25 8.96 18.82
CA GLU A 123 9.58 8.77 19.40
C GLU A 123 10.54 9.90 18.99
N GLU A 124 10.53 10.29 17.72
CA GLU A 124 11.35 11.40 17.23
C GLU A 124 10.78 12.78 17.58
N ARG A 125 9.55 12.84 18.12
CA ARG A 125 8.81 14.07 18.43
C ARG A 125 8.79 15.05 17.26
N LYS A 126 8.46 14.52 16.08
CA LYS A 126 8.40 15.27 14.83
C LYS A 126 7.00 15.19 14.23
N ILE A 127 6.58 16.29 13.63
CA ILE A 127 5.36 16.36 12.82
C ILE A 127 5.70 17.00 11.48
N ARG A 128 5.07 16.50 10.41
CA ARG A 128 5.18 17.06 9.07
C ARG A 128 3.80 17.14 8.41
N ILE A 129 3.63 18.19 7.61
CA ILE A 129 2.56 18.32 6.63
C ILE A 129 3.20 18.16 5.26
N GLU A 130 2.78 17.14 4.52
CA GLU A 130 3.14 16.89 3.13
C GLU A 130 1.97 17.29 2.24
N VAL A 131 2.22 18.14 1.24
CA VAL A 131 1.18 18.75 0.40
C VAL A 131 1.35 18.27 -1.04
N GLY A 132 0.27 17.75 -1.64
CA GLY A 132 0.23 17.41 -3.05
C GLY A 132 0.26 18.63 -3.96
N TYR A 133 0.78 18.48 -5.17
CA TYR A 133 1.03 19.60 -6.09
C TYR A 133 -0.18 20.50 -6.35
N GLY A 134 -1.39 19.93 -6.37
CA GLY A 134 -2.63 20.69 -6.60
C GLY A 134 -2.99 21.69 -5.52
N LEU A 135 -2.41 21.53 -4.32
CA LEU A 135 -2.70 22.37 -3.16
C LEU A 135 -1.52 23.25 -2.73
N GLU A 136 -0.35 23.15 -3.36
CA GLU A 136 0.83 23.94 -2.98
C GLU A 136 0.62 25.46 -3.13
N GLY A 137 -0.26 25.88 -4.04
CA GLY A 137 -0.66 27.28 -4.19
C GLY A 137 -1.44 27.82 -2.99
N ALA A 138 -2.29 26.99 -2.39
CA ALA A 138 -3.12 27.32 -1.23
C ALA A 138 -2.38 27.12 0.10
N ILE A 139 -1.60 26.04 0.16
CA ILE A 139 -0.90 25.54 1.35
C ILE A 139 0.60 25.57 1.07
N THR A 140 1.14 26.79 0.98
CA THR A 140 2.58 27.01 0.82
C THR A 140 3.36 26.54 2.06
N ASP A 141 4.66 26.32 1.91
CA ASP A 141 5.58 26.01 3.04
C ASP A 141 5.50 27.06 4.16
N GLY A 142 5.31 28.34 3.80
CA GLY A 142 5.12 29.42 4.77
C GLY A 142 3.81 29.28 5.55
N THR A 143 2.73 28.86 4.88
CA THR A 143 1.45 28.53 5.52
C THR A 143 1.62 27.34 6.46
N VAL A 144 2.28 26.28 6.02
CA VAL A 144 2.55 25.10 6.86
C VAL A 144 3.35 25.46 8.10
N GLY A 145 4.41 26.25 7.94
CA GLY A 145 5.21 26.73 9.07
C GLY A 145 4.37 27.43 10.13
N GLN A 146 3.46 28.33 9.72
CA GLN A 146 2.54 29.01 10.64
C GLN A 146 1.56 28.07 11.34
N ILE A 147 1.05 27.06 10.62
CA ILE A 147 0.13 26.06 11.18
C ILE A 147 0.86 25.25 12.27
N LEU A 148 2.05 24.73 11.95
CA LEU A 148 2.82 23.94 12.90
C LEU A 148 3.29 24.77 14.11
N ASP A 149 3.67 26.03 13.91
CA ASP A 149 4.07 26.93 15.00
C ASP A 149 2.93 27.15 16.01
N ARG A 150 1.68 27.26 15.53
CA ARG A 150 0.50 27.40 16.40
C ARG A 150 0.19 26.14 17.20
N ALA A 151 0.44 24.96 16.65
CA ALA A 151 0.16 23.68 17.30
C ALA A 151 1.29 23.19 18.22
N THR A 152 2.52 23.67 17.98
CA THR A 152 3.73 23.27 18.72
C THR A 152 3.58 23.33 20.24
N PRO A 153 2.93 24.35 20.87
CA PRO A 153 2.73 24.35 22.32
C PRO A 153 1.98 23.13 22.84
N PHE A 154 0.89 22.72 22.17
CA PHE A 154 0.12 21.53 22.57
C PHE A 154 0.94 20.25 22.43
N LEU A 155 1.68 20.12 21.32
CA LEU A 155 2.54 18.96 21.08
C LEU A 155 3.68 18.87 22.11
N SER A 156 4.27 20.03 22.47
CA SER A 156 5.34 20.12 23.46
C SER A 156 4.85 19.69 24.85
N GLU A 157 3.63 20.05 25.21
CA GLU A 157 2.96 19.68 26.47
C GLU A 157 2.44 18.24 26.50
N GLY A 158 2.52 17.51 25.39
CA GLY A 158 2.04 16.13 25.26
C GLY A 158 0.54 16.00 24.96
N ASP A 159 -0.16 17.11 24.69
CA ASP A 159 -1.54 17.10 24.21
C ASP A 159 -1.59 16.90 22.69
N TYR A 160 -1.15 15.72 22.25
CA TYR A 160 -1.02 15.37 20.84
C TYR A 160 -2.35 15.41 20.10
N ASN A 161 -3.43 14.91 20.71
CA ASN A 161 -4.76 14.93 20.13
C ASN A 161 -5.17 16.37 19.77
N LYS A 162 -5.02 17.32 20.70
CA LYS A 162 -5.39 18.72 20.47
C LYS A 162 -4.50 19.40 19.44
N GLY A 163 -3.19 19.14 19.49
CA GLY A 163 -2.26 19.67 18.49
C GLY A 163 -2.58 19.21 17.07
N ILE A 164 -2.82 17.90 16.89
CA ILE A 164 -3.20 17.33 15.60
C ILE A 164 -4.56 17.84 15.14
N LEU A 165 -5.55 17.90 16.04
CA LEU A 165 -6.88 18.42 15.71
C LEU A 165 -6.80 19.87 15.22
N GLN A 166 -6.01 20.72 15.87
CA GLN A 166 -5.81 22.10 15.43
C GLN A 166 -5.16 22.17 14.05
N ILE A 167 -4.12 21.36 13.79
CA ILE A 167 -3.49 21.30 12.47
C ILE A 167 -4.50 20.88 11.41
N PHE A 168 -5.31 19.87 11.71
CA PHE A 168 -6.34 19.38 10.78
C PHE A 168 -7.37 20.47 10.44
N TYR A 169 -7.85 21.22 11.43
CA TYR A 169 -8.71 22.39 11.19
C TYR A 169 -8.03 23.42 10.30
N ASP A 170 -6.82 23.84 10.66
CA ASP A 170 -6.11 24.89 9.93
C ASP A 170 -5.81 24.48 8.47
N VAL A 171 -5.49 23.21 8.24
CA VAL A 171 -5.29 22.66 6.89
C VAL A 171 -6.59 22.62 6.10
N THR A 172 -7.66 22.08 6.69
CA THR A 172 -8.96 21.97 6.00
C THR A 172 -9.57 23.34 5.69
N ASP A 173 -9.35 24.34 6.52
CA ASP A 173 -9.74 25.73 6.22
C ASP A 173 -9.01 26.28 4.98
N ARG A 174 -7.74 25.91 4.76
CA ARG A 174 -7.02 26.30 3.54
C ARG A 174 -7.55 25.57 2.31
N VAL A 175 -7.86 24.28 2.44
CA VAL A 175 -8.50 23.50 1.36
C VAL A 175 -9.86 24.09 1.01
N ASN A 176 -10.68 24.41 2.02
CA ASN A 176 -11.99 25.02 1.81
C ASN A 176 -11.87 26.38 1.14
N LEU A 177 -10.91 27.20 1.56
CA LEU A 177 -10.66 28.50 0.95
C LEU A 177 -10.26 28.39 -0.52
N GLU A 178 -9.39 27.43 -0.86
CA GLU A 178 -8.92 27.21 -2.23
C GLU A 178 -10.06 26.87 -3.19
N TYR A 179 -10.94 25.94 -2.78
CA TYR A 179 -12.05 25.50 -3.62
C TYR A 179 -13.35 26.31 -3.40
N GLY A 180 -13.34 27.30 -2.51
CA GLY A 180 -14.52 28.10 -2.17
C GLY A 180 -15.63 27.30 -1.48
N TYR A 181 -15.27 26.26 -0.73
CA TYR A 181 -16.20 25.46 0.04
C TYR A 181 -16.65 26.19 1.32
N ASP A 182 -17.88 25.92 1.72
CA ASP A 182 -18.46 26.44 2.95
C ASP A 182 -18.01 25.58 4.14
N SER A 183 -17.06 26.09 4.95
CA SER A 183 -16.51 25.37 6.11
C SER A 183 -17.59 24.88 7.07
N GLU A 184 -18.68 25.64 7.28
CA GLU A 184 -19.75 25.21 8.18
C GLU A 184 -20.38 23.91 7.67
N LYS A 185 -20.63 23.81 6.36
CA LYS A 185 -21.17 22.60 5.74
C LYS A 185 -20.18 21.44 5.77
N ILE A 186 -18.90 21.70 5.57
CA ILE A 186 -17.85 20.67 5.61
C ILE A 186 -17.66 20.11 7.02
N TYR A 187 -17.86 20.91 8.06
CA TYR A 187 -17.67 20.47 9.44
C TYR A 187 -18.93 19.87 10.09
N THR A 188 -20.13 20.14 9.56
CA THR A 188 -21.39 19.75 10.21
C THR A 188 -22.22 18.72 9.47
N ASN A 189 -22.16 18.66 8.13
CA ASN A 189 -22.87 17.61 7.41
C ASN A 189 -22.13 16.30 7.67
N ILE A 190 -22.76 15.29 8.23
CA ILE A 190 -22.24 13.94 8.11
C ILE A 190 -22.96 13.40 6.90
N VAL A 191 -22.31 13.37 5.73
CA VAL A 191 -22.80 12.51 4.65
C VAL A 191 -22.71 11.09 5.18
N GLU A 192 -23.83 10.57 5.68
CA GLU A 192 -24.00 9.15 5.91
C GLU A 192 -23.77 8.49 4.54
N ARG A 193 -22.54 8.02 4.30
CA ARG A 193 -22.31 7.04 3.24
C ARG A 193 -23.35 5.94 3.49
N PRO A 194 -24.15 5.53 2.49
CA PRO A 194 -24.83 4.26 2.59
C PRO A 194 -23.74 3.27 2.94
N ILE A 195 -23.85 2.67 4.13
CA ILE A 195 -23.01 1.57 4.51
C ILE A 195 -23.25 0.59 3.36
N ALA A 196 -22.24 0.37 2.51
CA ALA A 196 -22.26 -0.80 1.67
C ALA A 196 -22.44 -1.91 2.69
N GLU A 197 -23.62 -2.55 2.70
CA GLU A 197 -23.90 -3.59 3.66
C GLU A 197 -22.69 -4.51 3.65
N PRO A 198 -22.18 -4.93 4.83
CA PRO A 198 -21.07 -5.86 4.86
C PRO A 198 -21.47 -6.98 3.92
N MET A 199 -20.76 -7.05 2.78
CA MET A 199 -20.97 -8.11 1.83
C MET A 199 -20.75 -9.34 2.69
N SER A 200 -21.82 -10.09 2.93
CA SER A 200 -21.71 -11.34 3.65
C SER A 200 -20.60 -12.07 2.92
N ASP A 201 -19.54 -12.41 3.65
CA ASP A 201 -18.69 -13.52 3.26
C ASP A 201 -19.56 -14.78 3.36
N ASP A 202 -20.56 -14.87 2.46
CA ASP A 202 -21.12 -16.13 2.06
C ASP A 202 -19.96 -16.83 1.36
N ASP A 203 -19.34 -17.68 2.17
CA ASP A 203 -18.38 -18.72 1.87
C ASP A 203 -18.63 -19.33 0.48
N ASP A 204 -18.11 -18.65 -0.55
CA ASP A 204 -18.26 -19.06 -1.94
C ASP A 204 -17.12 -20.01 -2.34
N SER A 205 -16.89 -20.99 -1.46
CA SER A 205 -16.19 -22.24 -1.78
C SER A 205 -17.06 -23.18 -2.66
N SER A 206 -18.18 -22.68 -3.21
CA SER A 206 -19.15 -23.44 -4.01
C SER A 206 -19.09 -23.21 -5.53
N PHE A 207 -18.38 -22.18 -6.02
CA PHE A 207 -18.33 -21.90 -7.47
C PHE A 207 -17.22 -22.62 -8.24
N LEU A 208 -16.20 -23.14 -7.58
CA LEU A 208 -15.20 -24.00 -8.23
C LEU A 208 -15.63 -25.47 -8.30
N SER A 209 -16.52 -25.92 -7.40
CA SER A 209 -16.94 -27.33 -7.36
C SER A 209 -18.04 -27.65 -8.38
N THR A 210 -19.01 -26.77 -8.61
CA THR A 210 -20.11 -27.04 -9.55
C THR A 210 -19.63 -27.11 -11.00
N GLY A 211 -18.71 -26.21 -11.39
CA GLY A 211 -18.11 -26.21 -12.73
C GLY A 211 -17.25 -27.45 -13.00
N ILE A 212 -16.45 -27.87 -12.01
CA ILE A 212 -15.60 -29.06 -12.10
C ILE A 212 -16.45 -30.34 -12.09
N ILE A 213 -17.51 -30.40 -11.28
CA ILE A 213 -18.44 -31.54 -11.26
C ILE A 213 -19.18 -31.66 -12.58
N LEU A 214 -19.69 -30.56 -13.16
CA LEU A 214 -20.33 -30.56 -14.48
C LEU A 214 -19.34 -30.90 -15.60
N PHE A 215 -18.08 -30.45 -15.50
CA PHE A 215 -17.03 -30.78 -16.46
C PHE A 215 -16.62 -32.26 -16.39
N ILE A 216 -16.53 -32.84 -15.20
CA ILE A 216 -16.29 -34.27 -14.99
C ILE A 216 -17.49 -35.09 -15.48
N LEU A 217 -18.73 -34.66 -15.20
CA LEU A 217 -19.95 -35.32 -15.70
C LEU A 217 -20.01 -35.27 -17.23
N PHE A 218 -19.65 -34.13 -17.83
CA PHE A 218 -19.56 -33.94 -19.28
C PHE A 218 -18.51 -34.87 -19.90
N LEU A 219 -17.33 -35.02 -19.29
CA LEU A 219 -16.31 -35.96 -19.76
C LEU A 219 -16.75 -37.43 -19.65
N ILE A 220 -17.53 -37.80 -18.64
CA ILE A 220 -18.08 -39.15 -18.49
C ILE A 220 -19.16 -39.45 -19.56
N ILE A 221 -19.99 -38.46 -19.90
CA ILE A 221 -21.04 -38.58 -20.93
C ILE A 221 -20.44 -38.65 -22.34
N VAL A 222 -19.43 -37.82 -22.62
CA VAL A 222 -18.76 -37.77 -23.94
C VAL A 222 -17.77 -38.92 -24.12
N GLY A 223 -17.22 -39.47 -23.03
CA GLY A 223 -16.24 -40.56 -23.05
C GLY A 223 -16.81 -41.98 -23.29
N ASN A 224 -18.12 -42.19 -23.13
CA ASN A 224 -18.73 -43.54 -23.18
C ASN A 224 -19.63 -43.83 -24.41
N GLY A 225 -19.64 -42.96 -25.43
CA GLY A 225 -20.52 -43.11 -26.61
C GLY A 225 -19.93 -43.85 -27.81
N GLY A 226 -18.76 -44.49 -27.70
CA GLY A 226 -18.04 -45.06 -28.85
C GLY A 226 -18.10 -46.59 -28.93
N GLY A 227 -19.13 -47.16 -29.55
CA GLY A 227 -18.98 -48.47 -30.20
C GLY A 227 -20.24 -49.34 -30.32
N ARG A 228 -20.86 -49.35 -31.51
CA ARG A 228 -21.18 -50.58 -32.26
C ARG A 228 -21.94 -50.28 -33.56
N GLY A 229 -21.31 -50.63 -34.69
CA GLY A 229 -21.91 -51.52 -35.67
C GLY A 229 -22.90 -50.94 -36.68
N GLY A 230 -22.43 -50.79 -37.92
CA GLY A 230 -22.94 -51.64 -39.00
C GLY A 230 -23.89 -51.06 -40.04
N ARG A 231 -23.33 -50.93 -41.25
CA ARG A 231 -23.85 -51.40 -42.56
C ARG A 231 -24.98 -50.65 -43.31
N ARG A 232 -24.63 -50.34 -44.58
CA ARG A 232 -25.43 -50.33 -45.84
C ARG A 232 -26.33 -49.09 -46.05
N LYS A 233 -26.54 -48.52 -47.25
CA LYS A 233 -26.15 -48.80 -48.67
C LYS A 233 -26.68 -47.63 -49.55
N SER A 234 -25.90 -47.20 -50.56
CA SER A 234 -26.21 -46.56 -51.88
C SER A 234 -27.23 -45.40 -51.97
N TYR A 235 -27.10 -44.37 -52.83
CA TYR A 235 -26.82 -44.34 -54.27
C TYR A 235 -26.56 -42.87 -54.76
N ARG A 236 -25.93 -42.76 -55.95
CA ARG A 236 -25.93 -41.67 -56.96
C ARG A 236 -24.98 -40.47 -56.74
N ASN A 237 -23.95 -40.33 -57.60
CA ASN A 237 -23.90 -39.53 -58.85
C ASN A 237 -24.05 -38.01 -58.54
N SER A 238 -23.21 -37.07 -58.96
CA SER A 238 -22.15 -37.00 -59.97
C SER A 238 -21.31 -35.73 -59.69
N SER A 239 -20.00 -35.76 -59.93
CA SER A 239 -19.21 -34.55 -60.32
C SER A 239 -19.70 -34.06 -61.70
N PRO A 240 -19.41 -32.83 -62.21
CA PRO A 240 -18.09 -32.15 -62.13
C PRO A 240 -18.10 -30.60 -62.17
N PHE A 241 -16.90 -30.01 -62.20
CA PHE A 241 -16.51 -28.66 -62.71
C PHE A 241 -16.41 -27.43 -61.78
N GLY A 242 -15.23 -26.79 -61.90
CA GLY A 242 -14.97 -25.34 -61.80
C GLY A 242 -14.45 -24.88 -60.42
N GLY A 243 -13.33 -24.18 -60.24
CA GLY A 243 -12.42 -23.48 -61.15
C GLY A 243 -12.00 -22.13 -60.51
N GLY A 244 -10.70 -21.81 -60.52
CA GLY A 244 -10.11 -20.47 -60.21
C GLY A 244 -9.82 -20.20 -58.72
N GLY A 245 -8.75 -19.54 -58.29
CA GLY A 245 -7.72 -18.71 -58.95
C GLY A 245 -7.37 -17.51 -58.04
N PHE A 246 -6.13 -16.96 -58.18
CA PHE A 246 -5.51 -15.78 -57.50
C PHE A 246 -4.87 -16.05 -56.12
N GLY A 247 -3.57 -15.84 -55.82
CA GLY A 247 -2.51 -14.94 -56.35
C GLY A 247 -2.40 -13.70 -55.44
N GLY A 248 -1.26 -13.19 -54.91
CA GLY A 248 0.16 -13.55 -54.87
C GLY A 248 0.93 -12.52 -53.99
N PHE A 249 2.02 -12.97 -53.34
CA PHE A 249 3.35 -12.35 -53.01
C PHE A 249 3.52 -10.86 -52.53
N PRO A 250 4.75 -10.40 -52.14
CA PRO A 250 5.59 -10.77 -50.98
C PRO A 250 6.37 -9.55 -50.33
N GLY A 251 7.21 -9.82 -49.31
CA GLY A 251 8.37 -8.97 -48.90
C GLY A 251 8.14 -8.11 -47.64
N GLY A 252 9.11 -7.82 -46.76
CA GLY A 252 10.56 -8.06 -46.69
C GLY A 252 11.23 -6.92 -45.89
N PHE A 253 12.28 -7.24 -45.11
CA PHE A 253 13.22 -6.35 -44.35
C PHE A 253 12.64 -5.64 -43.11
N GLY A 254 13.34 -5.46 -41.98
CA GLY A 254 14.73 -5.71 -41.59
C GLY A 254 15.12 -4.72 -40.47
N GLY A 255 15.94 -5.16 -39.50
CA GLY A 255 16.93 -4.31 -38.83
C GLY A 255 16.63 -3.78 -37.41
N GLY A 256 17.59 -4.05 -36.51
CA GLY A 256 18.22 -3.02 -35.66
C GLY A 256 17.62 -2.81 -34.27
N GLY A 257 18.41 -3.12 -33.22
CA GLY A 257 18.00 -2.98 -31.82
C GLY A 257 18.39 -1.67 -31.12
N SER A 258 17.94 -1.55 -29.87
CA SER A 258 18.50 -0.82 -28.71
C SER A 258 17.46 -1.06 -27.59
N GLY A 259 17.77 -1.44 -26.36
CA GLY A 259 18.64 -0.72 -25.44
C GLY A 259 17.79 0.23 -24.59
N GLY A 260 17.48 -0.16 -23.36
CA GLY A 260 17.13 0.79 -22.28
C GLY A 260 15.76 0.60 -21.62
N GLY A 261 15.77 0.63 -20.29
CA GLY A 261 14.64 1.12 -19.49
C GLY A 261 13.83 0.07 -18.75
N PHE A 262 14.37 -0.44 -17.65
CA PHE A 262 13.53 -0.83 -16.52
C PHE A 262 12.85 0.43 -15.98
N GLY A 263 11.53 0.40 -15.91
CA GLY A 263 10.70 1.47 -15.36
C GLY A 263 9.29 0.94 -15.21
N GLY A 264 9.08 0.17 -14.15
CA GLY A 264 7.76 -0.32 -13.78
C GLY A 264 6.87 0.87 -13.45
N GLY A 265 6.03 1.26 -14.41
CA GLY A 265 4.91 2.14 -14.16
C GLY A 265 3.92 1.42 -13.27
N SER A 266 3.92 1.76 -11.99
CA SER A 266 2.83 1.39 -11.09
C SER A 266 1.63 2.25 -11.46
N PHE A 267 0.79 1.73 -12.34
CA PHE A 267 -0.57 2.22 -12.53
C PHE A 267 -1.35 1.93 -11.25
N GLY A 268 -1.59 2.95 -10.45
CA GLY A 268 -2.63 2.89 -9.44
C GLY A 268 -2.90 4.28 -8.90
N GLY A 269 -4.14 4.72 -9.07
CA GLY A 269 -4.59 6.09 -8.86
C GLY A 269 -4.37 6.60 -7.44
N GLY A 270 -3.74 7.77 -7.37
CA GLY A 270 -3.50 8.60 -6.20
C GLY A 270 -2.78 9.87 -6.62
N GLY A 271 -2.85 10.91 -5.80
CA GLY A 271 -2.11 12.16 -6.01
C GLY A 271 -0.60 11.99 -5.78
N SER A 272 0.16 12.94 -6.29
CA SER A 272 1.62 13.05 -6.15
C SER A 272 1.99 14.30 -5.35
N SER A 273 3.09 14.23 -4.58
CA SER A 273 3.71 15.40 -3.94
C SER A 273 5.15 15.58 -4.43
N GLY A 274 5.64 16.82 -4.39
CA GLY A 274 7.02 17.16 -4.77
C GLY A 274 7.97 17.34 -3.59
N GLY A 275 7.56 16.95 -2.39
CA GLY A 275 8.21 17.35 -1.14
C GLY A 275 7.70 18.68 -0.57
N GLY A 276 6.58 19.20 -1.09
CA GLY A 276 5.93 20.41 -0.61
C GLY A 276 5.45 20.29 0.84
N GLY A 277 5.45 21.42 1.56
CA GLY A 277 4.99 21.50 2.94
C GLY A 277 6.12 21.76 3.95
N GLY A 278 6.07 21.14 5.12
CA GLY A 278 6.99 21.53 6.21
C GLY A 278 6.90 20.67 7.45
N SER A 279 7.99 20.65 8.22
CA SER A 279 8.16 19.84 9.42
C SER A 279 8.53 20.70 10.65
N ARG A 280 8.18 20.20 11.85
CA ARG A 280 8.58 20.76 13.15
C ARG A 280 8.93 19.64 14.13
N GLY A 281 9.92 19.90 14.97
CA GLY A 281 10.17 19.14 16.19
C GLY A 281 9.59 19.86 17.41
N PHE A 282 9.25 19.12 18.46
CA PHE A 282 8.65 19.64 19.70
C PHE A 282 9.12 18.88 20.95
#